data_AF-A0A369T3T3-F1
#
_entry.id   AF-A0A369T3T3-F1
#
_cell.length_a   1.000
_cell.length_b   1.000
_cell.length_c   1.000
_cell.angle_alpha   90.00
_cell.angle_beta   90.00
_cell.angle_gamma   90.00
#
_symmetry.space_group_name_H-M   'P 1'
#
loop_
_entity.id
_entity.type
_entity.pdbx_description
1 polymer ?
#
loop_
_entity_poly.entity_id
_entity_poly.type
_entity_poly.pdbx_seq_one_letter_code
_entity_poly.pdbx_strand_id
1 'polypeptide(L)' 'MILMAQESARVTMTVVGVGGAGCNTLNRLKEVGAPVKTIAIHTEANHLKA' A
#
# COMPACT_ATOMS: atom_id res chain seq x y z
N MET A 1 -25.90 30.50 4.35
CA MET A 1 -24.62 30.16 5.00
C MET A 1 -23.90 29.20 4.06
N ILE A 2 -22.86 29.65 3.36
CA ILE A 2 -22.11 28.82 2.40
C ILE A 2 -20.93 28.23 3.16
N LEU A 3 -20.92 26.91 3.34
CA LEU A 3 -19.79 26.16 3.87
C LEU A 3 -18.72 26.07 2.79
N MET A 4 -17.68 26.90 2.90
CA MET A 4 -16.44 26.73 2.13
C MET A 4 -15.66 25.59 2.78
N ALA A 5 -15.71 24.40 2.18
CA ALA A 5 -14.84 23.30 2.60
C ALA A 5 -13.39 23.69 2.27
N GLN A 6 -12.52 23.72 3.29
CA GLN A 6 -11.08 23.81 3.08
C GLN A 6 -10.63 22.50 2.39
N GLU A 7 -10.16 22.60 1.16
CA GLU A 7 -9.54 21.50 0.42
C GLU A 7 -8.17 21.21 1.07
N SER A 8 -8.16 20.39 2.12
CA SER A 8 -6.92 19.91 2.72
C SER A 8 -6.17 19.06 1.71
N ALA A 9 -4.94 19.45 1.37
CA ALA A 9 -4.07 18.67 0.49
C ALA A 9 -3.97 17.23 1.01
N ARG A 10 -4.54 16.27 0.27
CA ARG A 10 -4.48 14.86 0.64
C ARG A 10 -3.17 14.26 0.17
N VAL A 11 -2.32 13.86 1.11
CA VAL A 11 -1.08 13.14 0.80
C VAL A 11 -1.43 11.76 0.25
N THR A 12 -1.05 11.49 -0.98
CA THR A 12 -1.15 10.16 -1.59
C THR A 12 0.08 9.34 -1.25
N MET A 13 -0.10 8.22 -0.54
CA MET A 13 0.99 7.32 -0.14
C MET A 13 0.88 5.98 -0.86
N THR A 14 2.04 5.44 -1.27
CA THR A 14 2.17 4.08 -1.80
C THR A 14 3.30 3.38 -1.06
N VAL A 15 3.06 2.13 -0.64
CA VAL A 15 4.06 1.30 0.05
C VAL A 15 4.65 0.31 -0.92
N VAL A 16 5.98 0.30 -1.06
CA VAL A 16 6.72 -0.63 -1.91
C VAL A 16 7.45 -1.65 -1.05
N GLY A 17 7.10 -2.92 -1.18
CA GLY A 17 7.76 -4.03 -0.50
C GLY A 17 8.66 -4.77 -1.47
N VAL A 18 9.95 -4.92 -1.13
CA VAL A 18 10.95 -5.57 -1.97
C VAL A 18 11.46 -6.85 -1.32
N GLY A 19 11.57 -7.93 -2.09
CA GLY A 19 12.04 -9.23 -1.61
C GLY A 19 11.03 -9.92 -0.67
N GLY A 20 11.37 -11.12 -0.20
CA GLY A 20 10.39 -11.97 0.50
C GLY A 20 9.81 -11.34 1.76
N ALA A 21 10.66 -10.73 2.60
CA ALA A 21 10.21 -10.04 3.81
C ALA A 21 9.32 -8.83 3.51
N GLY A 22 9.63 -8.08 2.45
CA GLY A 22 8.82 -6.95 1.99
C GLY A 22 7.45 -7.40 1.50
N CYS A 23 7.39 -8.41 0.63
CA CYS A 23 6.13 -9.00 0.16
C CYS A 23 5.27 -9.55 1.32
N ASN A 24 5.89 -10.25 2.27
CA ASN A 24 5.18 -10.75 3.46
C ASN A 24 4.59 -9.61 4.31
N THR A 25 5.31 -8.51 4.45
CA THR A 25 4.81 -7.32 5.15
C THR A 25 3.61 -6.72 4.42
N LEU A 26 3.66 -6.62 3.09
CA LEU A 26 2.52 -6.15 2.29
C LEU A 26 1.31 -7.07 2.40
N ASN A 27 1.51 -8.38 2.40
CA ASN A 27 0.45 -9.36 2.64
C ASN A 27 -0.19 -9.13 4.00
N ARG A 28 0.61 -8.93 5.05
CA ARG A 28 0.10 -8.60 6.38
C ARG A 28 -0.68 -7.28 6.40
N LEU A 29 -0.20 -6.24 5.72
CA LEU A 29 -0.92 -4.96 5.59
C LEU A 29 -2.29 -5.14 4.91
N LYS A 30 -2.35 -6.00 3.89
CA LYS A 30 -3.61 -6.35 3.20
C LYS A 30 -4.55 -7.11 4.13
N GLU A 31 -4.05 -8.10 4.88
CA GLU A 31 -4.86 -8.89 5.84
C GLU A 31 -5.46 -8.05 6.95
N VAL A 32 -4.73 -7.07 7.47
CA VAL A 32 -5.27 -6.16 8.51
C VAL A 32 -6.14 -5.05 7.94
N GLY A 33 -6.33 -5.00 6.62
CA GLY A 33 -7.16 -4.00 5.96
C GLY A 33 -6.57 -2.59 5.97
N ALA A 34 -5.24 -2.45 5.96
CA ALA A 34 -4.61 -1.14 5.91
C ALA A 34 -5.03 -0.40 4.62
N PRO A 35 -5.57 0.84 4.71
CA PRO A 35 -6.11 1.57 3.57
C PRO A 35 -5.00 2.27 2.77
N VAL A 36 -4.02 1.51 2.29
CA VAL A 36 -2.86 2.01 1.55
C VAL A 36 -2.70 1.28 0.22
N LYS A 37 -2.27 2.01 -0.80
CA LYS A 37 -1.86 1.38 -2.06
C LYS A 37 -0.52 0.66 -1.86
N THR A 38 -0.41 -0.57 -2.33
CA THR A 38 0.80 -1.39 -2.18
C THR A 38 1.36 -1.84 -3.53
N ILE A 39 2.68 -2.00 -3.61
CA ILE A 39 3.41 -2.55 -4.78
C ILE A 39 4.42 -3.57 -4.26
N ALA A 40 4.32 -4.82 -4.70
CA ALA A 40 5.28 -5.88 -4.37
C ALA A 40 6.31 -6.05 -5.50
N ILE A 41 7.59 -6.15 -5.14
CA ILE A 41 8.70 -6.37 -6.08
C ILE A 41 9.51 -7.58 -5.58
N HIS A 42 9.66 -8.58 -6.44
CA HIS A 42 10.44 -9.77 -6.14
C HIS A 42 11.12 -10.30 -7.41
N THR A 43 12.31 -10.89 -7.28
CA THR A 43 13.01 -11.55 -8.39
C THR A 43 12.37 -12.90 -8.72
N GLU A 44 11.96 -13.64 -7.70
CA GLU A 44 11.22 -14.90 -7.84
C GLU A 44 9.73 -14.64 -8.15
N ALA A 45 9.31 -14.96 -9.37
CA ALA A 45 7.93 -14.74 -9.82
C ALA A 45 6.89 -15.53 -9.01
N ASN A 46 7.23 -16.69 -8.47
CA ASN A 46 6.28 -17.50 -7.70
C ASN A 46 5.91 -16.87 -6.35
N HIS A 47 6.80 -16.06 -5.76
CA HIS A 47 6.51 -15.33 -4.53
C HIS A 47 5.43 -14.26 -4.75
N LEU A 48 5.33 -13.70 -5.96
CA LEU A 48 4.34 -12.67 -6.31
C LEU A 48 2.96 -13.25 -6.69
N LYS A 49 2.87 -14.56 -6.90
CA LYS A 49 1.62 -15.23 -7.31
C LYS A 49 0.75 -15.66 -6.11
N ALA A 50 1.26 -15.54 -4.89
CA ALA A 50 0.58 -15.91 -3.65
C ALA A 50 -0.42 -14.84 -3.21
#